data_AF-A0A529ME80-F1
#
_entry.id   AF-A0A529ME80-F1
#
_cell.length_a   1.000
_cell.length_b   1.000
_cell.length_c   1.000
_cell.angle_alpha   90.00
_cell.angle_beta   90.00
_cell.angle_gamma   90.00
#
_symmetry.space_group_name_H-M   'P 1'
#
loop_
_entity.id
_entity.type
_entity.pdbx_description
1 polymer ?
#
loop_
_entity_poly.entity_id
_entity_poly.type
_entity_poly.pdbx_seq_one_letter_code
_entity_poly.pdbx_strand_id
1 'polypeptide(L)'
;MTSDPLVPLAKSVRERDAVLFVGAGVSMSVGLPSWEELIQRMADELGLEVDLGRQRDRFQTLAEYYRIKHGSIGPLRSWMDRHWTVSRDKIETSELHRLIVALNFPVIYTTNYDRNLEVAFEIHGVEYVKVANARDVSKARRDVPYIVKFHGDFDDDSSLVLTETDYLDRLSFDSPLDVRFRSDALGSTVLFIGYSLSDLNIRLL
;
A
#
# COMPACT_ATOMS: atom_id res chain seq x y z
N MET A 1 -7.06 35.29 3.34
CA MET A 1 -7.41 34.47 2.16
C MET A 1 -6.47 33.28 2.16
N THR A 2 -6.92 32.14 2.67
CA THR A 2 -6.18 30.88 2.53
C THR A 2 -6.24 30.49 1.06
N SER A 3 -5.11 30.51 0.36
CA SER A 3 -5.03 30.01 -1.02
C SER A 3 -5.50 28.57 -1.05
N ASP A 4 -6.32 28.21 -2.03
CA ASP A 4 -6.80 26.84 -2.25
C ASP A 4 -5.59 25.89 -2.33
N PRO A 5 -5.44 24.92 -1.40
CA PRO A 5 -4.29 24.02 -1.36
C PRO A 5 -4.21 23.12 -2.60
N LEU A 6 -5.28 23.00 -3.39
CA LEU A 6 -5.29 22.24 -4.63
C LEU A 6 -4.49 22.92 -5.75
N VAL A 7 -4.37 24.25 -5.74
CA VAL A 7 -3.61 24.98 -6.76
C VAL A 7 -2.12 24.65 -6.73
N PRO A 8 -1.40 24.75 -5.58
CA PRO A 8 0.00 24.35 -5.52
C PRO A 8 0.18 22.84 -5.76
N LEU A 9 -0.73 21.99 -5.27
CA LEU A 9 -0.66 20.55 -5.54
C LEU A 9 -0.77 20.24 -7.05
N ALA A 10 -1.75 20.83 -7.74
CA ALA A 10 -1.93 20.64 -9.18
C ALA A 10 -0.75 21.21 -9.99
N LYS A 11 -0.01 22.19 -9.44
CA LYS A 11 1.25 22.63 -10.00
C LYS A 11 2.33 21.55 -9.83
N SER A 12 2.56 21.07 -8.61
CA SER A 12 3.57 20.03 -8.32
C SER A 12 3.34 18.75 -9.16
N VAL A 13 2.10 18.30 -9.28
CA VAL A 13 1.76 17.11 -10.10
C VAL A 13 2.11 17.34 -11.58
N ARG A 14 1.78 18.50 -12.13
CA ARG A 14 2.08 18.86 -13.53
C ARG A 14 3.57 18.99 -13.81
N GLU A 15 4.32 19.51 -12.84
CA GLU A 15 5.77 19.65 -12.90
C GLU A 15 6.50 18.32 -12.61
N ARG A 16 5.76 17.24 -12.34
CA ARG A 16 6.29 15.93 -11.91
C ARG A 16 7.15 16.02 -10.65
N ASP A 17 6.83 16.96 -9.77
CA ASP A 17 7.46 17.18 -8.46
C ASP A 17 6.50 16.79 -7.33
N ALA A 18 5.77 15.68 -7.55
CA ALA A 18 4.87 15.12 -6.57
C ALA A 18 5.04 13.60 -6.51
N VAL A 19 4.88 13.07 -5.31
CA VAL A 19 4.90 11.65 -5.01
C VAL A 19 3.52 11.25 -4.55
N LEU A 20 3.00 10.14 -5.08
CA LEU A 20 1.72 9.59 -4.66
C LEU A 20 1.94 8.51 -3.60
N PHE A 21 1.15 8.55 -2.53
CA PHE A 21 1.09 7.49 -1.53
C PHE A 21 -0.33 6.92 -1.49
N VAL A 22 -0.47 5.62 -1.80
CA VAL A 22 -1.74 4.93 -2.00
C VAL A 22 -1.99 3.90 -0.89
N GLY A 23 -3.09 4.10 -0.16
CA GLY A 23 -3.55 3.20 0.89
C GLY A 23 -4.73 2.31 0.46
N ALA A 24 -5.21 1.48 1.39
CA ALA A 24 -6.20 0.44 1.13
C ALA A 24 -7.53 0.97 0.60
N GLY A 25 -7.88 2.23 0.89
CA GLY A 25 -9.10 2.86 0.40
C GLY A 25 -9.21 2.93 -1.14
N VAL A 26 -8.08 2.96 -1.85
CA VAL A 26 -8.09 2.88 -3.33
C VAL A 26 -8.54 1.50 -3.79
N SER A 27 -8.02 0.44 -3.17
CA SER A 27 -8.42 -0.95 -3.44
C SER A 27 -9.86 -1.22 -2.98
N MET A 28 -10.32 -0.62 -1.89
CA MET A 28 -11.71 -0.70 -1.45
C MET A 28 -12.69 -0.08 -2.45
N SER A 29 -12.27 0.97 -3.20
CA SER A 29 -13.11 1.58 -4.23
C SER A 29 -13.49 0.61 -5.36
N VAL A 30 -12.70 -0.45 -5.54
CA VAL A 30 -12.95 -1.54 -6.49
C VAL A 30 -13.42 -2.82 -5.80
N GLY A 31 -13.88 -2.72 -4.54
CA GLY A 31 -14.55 -3.76 -3.79
C GLY A 31 -13.62 -4.80 -3.15
N LEU A 32 -12.32 -4.48 -2.97
CA LEU A 32 -11.49 -5.25 -2.06
C LEU A 32 -11.88 -4.98 -0.61
N PRO A 33 -11.71 -5.97 0.28
CA PRO A 33 -12.03 -5.78 1.68
C PRO A 33 -11.10 -4.77 2.32
N SER A 34 -11.65 -4.11 3.34
CA SER A 34 -10.93 -3.25 4.24
C SER A 34 -9.98 -4.04 5.15
N TRP A 35 -9.09 -3.31 5.80
CA TRP A 35 -8.25 -3.88 6.84
C TRP A 35 -9.07 -4.48 7.98
N GLU A 36 -10.17 -3.84 8.36
CA GLU A 36 -11.06 -4.27 9.44
C GLU A 36 -11.66 -5.66 9.17
N GLU A 37 -12.04 -5.94 7.93
CA GLU A 37 -12.55 -7.25 7.51
C GLU A 37 -11.47 -8.34 7.60
N LEU A 38 -10.20 -8.00 7.35
CA LEU A 38 -9.07 -8.91 7.56
C LEU A 38 -8.88 -9.23 9.06
N ILE A 39 -9.04 -8.22 9.94
CA ILE A 39 -8.95 -8.40 11.40
C ILE A 39 -10.05 -9.34 11.87
N GLN A 40 -11.30 -9.08 11.45
CA GLN A 40 -12.44 -9.90 11.85
C GLN A 40 -12.24 -11.35 11.43
N ARG A 41 -11.73 -11.57 10.21
CA ARG A 41 -11.42 -12.92 9.75
C ARG A 41 -10.40 -13.63 10.64
N MET A 42 -9.29 -12.98 10.97
CA MET A 42 -8.29 -13.59 11.86
C MET A 42 -8.89 -13.92 13.23
N ALA A 43 -9.72 -13.03 13.76
CA ALA A 43 -10.42 -13.25 15.02
C ALA A 43 -11.33 -14.48 14.95
N ASP A 44 -12.11 -14.61 13.87
CA ASP A 44 -13.02 -15.73 13.65
C ASP A 44 -12.25 -17.07 13.52
N GLU A 45 -11.14 -17.09 12.75
CA GLU A 45 -10.29 -18.28 12.61
C GLU A 45 -9.64 -18.70 13.94
N LEU A 46 -9.37 -17.74 14.83
CA LEU A 46 -8.81 -17.96 16.15
C LEU A 46 -9.87 -18.20 17.24
N GLY A 47 -11.15 -18.07 16.92
CA GLY A 47 -12.25 -18.17 17.89
C GLY A 47 -12.24 -17.06 18.95
N LEU A 48 -11.80 -15.86 18.58
CA LEU A 48 -11.72 -14.69 19.46
C LEU A 48 -12.85 -13.70 19.16
N GLU A 49 -13.44 -13.14 20.21
CA GLU A 49 -14.33 -11.99 20.08
C GLU A 49 -13.52 -10.70 20.11
N VAL A 50 -13.55 -9.93 19.01
CA VAL A 50 -12.83 -8.67 18.88
C VAL A 50 -13.81 -7.53 18.67
N ASP A 51 -13.73 -6.50 19.51
CA ASP A 51 -14.45 -5.23 19.32
C ASP A 51 -13.60 -4.29 18.45
N LEU A 52 -13.84 -4.31 17.14
CA LEU A 52 -13.11 -3.51 16.15
C LEU A 52 -13.22 -2.00 16.40
N GLY A 53 -14.30 -1.53 17.04
CA GLY A 53 -14.49 -0.10 17.34
C GLY A 53 -13.57 0.43 18.45
N ARG A 54 -13.07 -0.46 19.31
CA ARG A 54 -12.22 -0.10 20.46
C ARG A 54 -10.78 -0.59 20.35
N GLN A 55 -10.48 -1.49 19.42
CA GLN A 55 -9.19 -2.20 19.37
C GLN A 55 -8.45 -2.05 18.03
N ARG A 56 -8.68 -0.97 17.29
CA ARG A 56 -7.92 -0.68 16.04
C ARG A 56 -6.39 -0.76 16.23
N ASP A 57 -5.91 -0.40 17.41
CA ASP A 57 -4.48 -0.37 17.77
C ASP A 57 -3.88 -1.77 18.04
N ARG A 58 -4.70 -2.83 18.10
CA ARG A 58 -4.25 -4.20 18.46
C ARG A 58 -4.22 -5.17 17.29
N PHE A 59 -4.39 -4.65 16.07
CA PHE A 59 -4.33 -5.46 14.86
C PHE A 59 -3.03 -6.27 14.78
N GLN A 60 -1.91 -5.59 14.98
CA GLN A 60 -0.57 -6.16 14.83
C GLN A 60 -0.37 -7.30 15.83
N THR A 61 -0.87 -7.15 17.06
CA THR A 61 -0.86 -8.18 18.09
C THR A 61 -1.74 -9.38 17.72
N LEU A 62 -2.90 -9.15 17.09
CA LEU A 62 -3.74 -10.25 16.59
C LEU A 62 -3.05 -11.01 15.45
N ALA A 63 -2.44 -10.29 14.50
CA ALA A 63 -1.66 -10.88 13.41
C ALA A 63 -0.44 -11.66 13.94
N GLU A 64 0.23 -11.15 14.98
CA GLU A 64 1.32 -11.84 15.67
C GLU A 64 0.83 -13.15 16.30
N TYR A 65 -0.29 -13.08 17.02
CA TYR A 65 -0.88 -14.27 17.63
C TYR A 65 -1.34 -15.29 16.58
N TYR A 66 -1.91 -14.84 15.46
CA TYR A 66 -2.25 -15.68 14.31
C TYR A 66 -1.00 -16.41 13.79
N ARG A 67 0.11 -15.68 13.56
CA ARG A 67 1.38 -16.26 13.12
C ARG A 67 1.90 -17.31 14.11
N ILE A 68 1.86 -17.02 15.41
CA ILE A 68 2.31 -17.97 16.45
C ILE A 68 1.45 -19.23 16.44
N LYS A 69 0.12 -19.11 16.29
CA LYS A 69 -0.81 -20.25 16.29
C LYS A 69 -0.70 -21.12 15.06
N HIS A 70 -0.53 -20.53 13.89
CA HIS A 70 -0.45 -21.24 12.62
C HIS A 70 1.00 -21.58 12.21
N GLY A 71 2.00 -21.14 12.97
CA GLY A 71 3.43 -21.30 12.69
C GLY A 71 3.96 -20.42 11.55
N SER A 72 3.09 -19.74 10.80
CA SER A 72 3.42 -18.78 9.75
C SER A 72 2.20 -17.92 9.40
N ILE A 73 2.42 -16.83 8.64
CA ILE A 73 1.34 -16.01 8.06
C ILE A 73 0.84 -16.56 6.70
N GLY A 74 1.47 -17.63 6.20
CA GLY A 74 1.22 -18.21 4.87
C GLY A 74 -0.25 -18.58 4.59
N PRO A 75 -1.01 -19.16 5.54
CA PRO A 75 -2.43 -19.46 5.33
C PRO A 75 -3.27 -18.19 5.08
N LEU A 76 -3.05 -17.14 5.86
CA LEU A 76 -3.72 -15.85 5.70
C LEU A 76 -3.37 -15.21 4.36
N ARG A 77 -2.07 -15.19 4.01
CA ARG A 77 -1.59 -14.72 2.70
C ARG A 77 -2.28 -15.45 1.56
N SER A 78 -2.27 -16.78 1.61
CA SER A 78 -2.87 -17.62 0.57
C SER A 78 -4.38 -17.37 0.45
N TRP A 79 -5.04 -17.05 1.57
CA TRP A 79 -6.44 -16.64 1.53
C TRP A 79 -6.60 -15.26 0.87
N MET A 80 -5.80 -14.27 1.25
CA MET A 80 -5.81 -12.93 0.65
C MET A 80 -5.57 -13.01 -0.85
N ASP A 81 -4.53 -13.71 -1.30
CA ASP A 81 -4.20 -13.88 -2.72
C ASP A 81 -5.36 -14.46 -3.53
N ARG A 82 -6.12 -15.40 -2.95
CA ARG A 82 -7.29 -16.00 -3.62
C ARG A 82 -8.55 -15.14 -3.60
N HIS A 83 -8.71 -14.28 -2.59
CA HIS A 83 -9.97 -13.54 -2.37
C HIS A 83 -9.85 -12.06 -2.71
N TRP A 84 -8.63 -11.53 -2.76
CA TRP A 84 -8.34 -10.13 -3.07
C TRP A 84 -7.98 -9.94 -4.54
N THR A 85 -8.67 -10.69 -5.40
CA THR A 85 -8.56 -10.56 -6.85
C THR A 85 -9.68 -9.70 -7.36
N VAL A 86 -9.34 -8.62 -8.06
CA VAL A 86 -10.29 -7.78 -8.78
C VAL A 86 -10.21 -8.13 -10.27
N SER A 87 -11.35 -8.23 -10.95
CA SER A 87 -11.35 -8.46 -12.39
C SER A 87 -10.75 -7.26 -13.14
N ARG A 88 -10.05 -7.55 -14.24
CA ARG A 88 -9.45 -6.52 -15.11
C ARG A 88 -10.49 -5.48 -15.55
N ASP A 89 -11.68 -5.92 -15.96
CA ASP A 89 -12.80 -5.05 -16.38
C ASP A 89 -13.24 -4.06 -15.27
N LYS A 90 -13.20 -4.50 -14.01
CA LYS A 90 -13.56 -3.63 -12.88
C LYS A 90 -12.48 -2.57 -12.61
N ILE A 91 -11.21 -2.90 -12.84
CA ILE A 91 -10.12 -1.92 -12.79
C ILE A 91 -10.22 -0.94 -13.95
N GLU A 92 -10.50 -1.42 -15.17
CA GLU A 92 -10.64 -0.60 -16.37
C GLU A 92 -11.75 0.45 -16.25
N THR A 93 -12.87 0.09 -15.63
CA THR A 93 -14.00 1.00 -15.38
C THR A 93 -13.80 1.91 -14.16
N SER A 94 -12.73 1.72 -13.39
CA SER A 94 -12.45 2.50 -12.18
C SER A 94 -11.85 3.87 -12.52
N GLU A 95 -12.64 4.91 -12.35
CA GLU A 95 -12.20 6.30 -12.57
C GLU A 95 -10.99 6.69 -11.71
N LEU A 96 -10.92 6.19 -10.47
CA LEU A 96 -9.80 6.48 -9.57
C LEU A 96 -8.48 5.91 -10.10
N HIS A 97 -8.48 4.65 -10.56
CA HIS A 97 -7.29 4.03 -11.13
C HIS A 97 -6.89 4.69 -12.45
N ARG A 98 -7.88 5.00 -13.31
CA ARG A 98 -7.66 5.76 -14.55
C ARG A 98 -6.98 7.11 -14.28
N LEU A 99 -7.45 7.85 -13.26
CA LEU A 99 -6.88 9.14 -12.88
C LEU A 99 -5.47 9.00 -12.33
N ILE A 100 -5.18 8.00 -11.49
CA ILE A 100 -3.83 7.74 -10.97
C ILE A 100 -2.84 7.54 -12.13
N VAL A 101 -3.20 6.74 -13.13
CA VAL A 101 -2.36 6.53 -14.32
C VAL A 101 -2.22 7.81 -15.14
N ALA A 102 -3.32 8.54 -15.37
CA ALA A 102 -3.33 9.76 -16.18
C ALA A 102 -2.52 10.91 -15.56
N LEU A 103 -2.49 11.02 -14.22
CA LEU A 103 -1.70 12.03 -13.50
C LEU A 103 -0.20 11.75 -13.58
N ASN A 104 0.21 10.52 -13.93
CA ASN A 104 1.57 10.15 -14.31
C ASN A 104 2.64 10.58 -13.29
N PHE A 105 2.39 10.26 -12.01
CA PHE A 105 3.33 10.49 -10.93
C PHE A 105 4.66 9.75 -11.20
N PRO A 106 5.82 10.37 -10.94
CA PRO A 106 7.12 9.72 -11.10
C PRO A 106 7.31 8.53 -10.13
N VAL A 107 6.77 8.64 -8.92
CA VAL A 107 6.84 7.59 -7.91
C VAL A 107 5.49 7.47 -7.21
N ILE A 108 5.01 6.23 -7.12
CA ILE A 108 3.82 5.82 -6.41
C ILE A 108 4.24 4.82 -5.34
N TYR A 109 4.08 5.20 -4.09
CA TYR A 109 4.24 4.33 -2.93
C TYR A 109 2.91 3.72 -2.55
N THR A 110 2.90 2.47 -2.11
CA THR A 110 1.68 1.84 -1.59
C THR A 110 1.98 0.85 -0.47
N THR A 111 1.09 0.78 0.51
CA THR A 111 1.07 -0.27 1.53
C THR A 111 0.12 -1.42 1.14
N ASN A 112 -0.50 -1.36 -0.04
CA ASN A 112 -1.43 -2.37 -0.50
C ASN A 112 -0.67 -3.56 -1.09
N TYR A 113 -1.19 -4.75 -0.82
CA TYR A 113 -0.61 -6.00 -1.29
C TYR A 113 -1.13 -6.42 -2.67
N ASP A 114 -2.32 -5.98 -3.05
CA ASP A 114 -2.92 -6.31 -4.35
C ASP A 114 -2.13 -5.75 -5.54
N ARG A 115 -2.53 -6.16 -6.75
CA ARG A 115 -1.90 -5.75 -8.01
C ARG A 115 -2.73 -4.73 -8.80
N ASN A 116 -3.69 -4.04 -8.17
CA ASN A 116 -4.66 -3.21 -8.90
C ASN A 116 -4.00 -2.01 -9.58
N LEU A 117 -2.97 -1.42 -8.96
CA LEU A 117 -2.20 -0.33 -9.57
C LEU A 117 -1.44 -0.82 -10.80
N GLU A 118 -0.75 -1.94 -10.69
CA GLU A 118 -0.02 -2.57 -11.78
C GLU A 118 -0.95 -2.90 -12.96
N VAL A 119 -2.09 -3.53 -12.65
CA VAL A 119 -3.12 -3.86 -13.66
C VAL A 119 -3.67 -2.61 -14.32
N ALA A 120 -3.86 -1.50 -13.59
CA ALA A 120 -4.30 -0.23 -14.19
C ALA A 120 -3.27 0.32 -15.19
N PHE A 121 -1.98 0.30 -14.85
CA PHE A 121 -0.91 0.69 -15.78
C PHE A 121 -0.87 -0.21 -17.02
N GLU A 122 -1.01 -1.54 -16.84
CA GLU A 122 -1.07 -2.51 -17.94
C GLU A 122 -2.28 -2.28 -18.87
N ILE A 123 -3.47 -1.97 -18.32
CA ILE A 123 -4.70 -1.68 -19.09
C ILE A 123 -4.49 -0.45 -19.97
N HIS A 124 -3.89 0.61 -19.41
CA HIS A 124 -3.68 1.86 -20.11
C HIS A 124 -2.40 1.90 -20.97
N GLY A 125 -1.66 0.79 -21.04
CA GLY A 125 -0.45 0.69 -21.86
C GLY A 125 0.69 1.60 -21.40
N VAL A 126 0.73 1.94 -20.12
CA VAL A 126 1.78 2.79 -19.53
C VAL A 126 2.84 1.89 -18.90
N GLU A 127 4.10 2.05 -19.32
CA GLU A 127 5.20 1.33 -18.70
C GLU A 127 5.40 1.75 -17.24
N TYR A 128 5.79 0.81 -16.39
CA TYR A 128 6.11 1.06 -14.98
C TYR A 128 7.23 0.14 -14.50
N VAL A 129 7.86 0.50 -13.38
CA VAL A 129 8.81 -0.36 -12.65
C VAL A 129 8.24 -0.72 -11.29
N LYS A 130 7.92 -2.00 -11.08
CA LYS A 130 7.58 -2.53 -9.76
C LYS A 130 8.83 -2.65 -8.90
N VAL A 131 8.78 -2.11 -7.68
CA VAL A 131 9.83 -2.21 -6.66
C VAL A 131 9.20 -2.75 -5.38
N ALA A 132 9.41 -4.04 -5.11
CA ALA A 132 8.93 -4.67 -3.88
C ALA A 132 10.07 -4.90 -2.87
N ASN A 133 11.32 -4.95 -3.34
CA ASN A 133 12.49 -5.15 -2.50
C ASN A 133 13.68 -4.29 -2.95
N ALA A 134 14.71 -4.22 -2.10
CA ALA A 134 15.92 -3.44 -2.38
C ALA A 134 16.66 -3.86 -3.67
N ARG A 135 16.51 -5.12 -4.10
CA ARG A 135 17.15 -5.61 -5.33
C ARG A 135 16.49 -5.01 -6.56
N ASP A 136 15.19 -4.72 -6.50
CA ASP A 136 14.46 -4.06 -7.59
C ASP A 136 14.87 -2.58 -7.75
N VAL A 137 15.45 -1.96 -6.73
CA VAL A 137 15.99 -0.58 -6.84
C VAL A 137 17.08 -0.50 -7.91
N SER A 138 17.82 -1.59 -8.14
CA SER A 138 18.83 -1.67 -9.21
C SER A 138 18.25 -1.64 -10.63
N LYS A 139 16.94 -1.90 -10.80
CA LYS A 139 16.21 -1.85 -12.08
C LYS A 139 15.82 -0.41 -12.47
N ALA A 140 16.53 0.58 -11.95
CA ALA A 140 16.21 1.99 -12.12
C ALA A 140 16.21 2.36 -13.62
N ARG A 141 15.02 2.64 -14.15
CA ARG A 141 14.81 3.22 -15.47
C ARG A 141 14.48 4.70 -15.33
N ARG A 142 15.10 5.53 -16.17
CA ARG A 142 14.74 6.95 -16.27
C ARG A 142 13.38 7.09 -16.97
N ASP A 143 12.63 8.11 -16.59
CA ASP A 143 11.38 8.54 -17.23
C ASP A 143 10.23 7.52 -17.19
N VAL A 144 10.28 6.56 -16.28
CA VAL A 144 9.22 5.56 -16.07
C VAL A 144 8.72 5.64 -14.62
N PRO A 145 7.40 5.65 -14.39
CA PRO A 145 6.84 5.62 -13.05
C PRO A 145 7.28 4.40 -12.24
N TYR A 146 7.62 4.61 -10.98
CA TYR A 146 7.90 3.53 -10.03
C TYR A 146 6.66 3.24 -9.20
N ILE A 147 6.30 1.96 -9.08
CA ILE A 147 5.31 1.48 -8.11
C ILE A 147 6.09 0.77 -7.01
N VAL A 148 6.25 1.44 -5.87
CA VAL A 148 7.00 0.96 -4.71
C VAL A 148 6.03 0.37 -3.68
N LYS A 149 6.11 -0.94 -3.45
CA LYS A 149 5.28 -1.64 -2.48
C LYS A 149 6.00 -1.69 -1.14
N PHE A 150 5.58 -0.85 -0.21
CA PHE A 150 6.20 -0.73 1.10
C PHE A 150 6.07 -2.03 1.89
N HIS A 151 4.86 -2.53 2.06
CA HIS A 151 4.61 -3.71 2.89
C HIS A 151 4.94 -5.03 2.20
N GLY A 152 5.74 -5.00 1.14
CA GLY A 152 6.06 -6.17 0.36
C GLY A 152 4.96 -6.51 -0.64
N ASP A 153 5.08 -7.71 -1.21
CA ASP A 153 4.22 -8.20 -2.26
C ASP A 153 3.75 -9.61 -1.93
N PHE A 154 2.56 -9.99 -2.40
CA PHE A 154 2.08 -11.37 -2.24
C PHE A 154 2.99 -12.40 -2.93
N ASP A 155 3.80 -11.95 -3.88
CA ASP A 155 4.82 -12.74 -4.59
C ASP A 155 6.06 -13.08 -3.73
N ASP A 156 6.28 -12.41 -2.58
CA ASP A 156 7.44 -12.63 -1.68
C ASP A 156 7.00 -12.70 -0.20
N ASP A 157 6.80 -13.91 0.29
CA ASP A 157 6.33 -14.23 1.65
C ASP A 157 7.19 -13.61 2.76
N SER A 158 8.48 -13.37 2.51
CA SER A 158 9.41 -12.79 3.50
C SER A 158 9.33 -11.27 3.61
N SER A 159 8.65 -10.63 2.66
CA SER A 159 8.54 -9.17 2.56
C SER A 159 7.28 -8.59 3.20
N LEU A 160 6.32 -9.44 3.58
CA LEU A 160 5.03 -9.03 4.12
C LEU A 160 5.17 -8.39 5.49
N VAL A 161 4.57 -7.21 5.68
CA VAL A 161 4.56 -6.49 6.96
C VAL A 161 3.17 -6.50 7.57
N LEU A 162 2.90 -7.50 8.40
CA LEU A 162 1.56 -7.75 8.96
C LEU A 162 1.56 -7.83 10.48
N THR A 163 2.58 -8.44 11.08
CA THR A 163 2.61 -8.68 12.51
C THR A 163 3.33 -7.58 13.27
N GLU A 164 3.14 -7.53 14.58
CA GLU A 164 3.81 -6.56 15.45
C GLU A 164 5.33 -6.61 15.31
N THR A 165 5.93 -7.80 15.23
CA THR A 165 7.36 -7.93 14.96
C THR A 165 7.74 -7.33 13.60
N ASP A 166 6.99 -7.60 12.54
CA ASP A 166 7.32 -7.09 11.20
C ASP A 166 7.33 -5.55 11.18
N TYR A 167 6.37 -4.94 11.89
CA TYR A 167 6.27 -3.50 12.07
C TYR A 167 7.41 -2.93 12.93
N LEU A 168 7.77 -3.60 14.02
CA LEU A 168 8.88 -3.19 14.90
C LEU A 168 10.23 -3.31 14.18
N ASP A 169 10.44 -4.36 13.40
CA ASP A 169 11.65 -4.53 12.57
C ASP A 169 11.75 -3.40 11.55
N ARG A 170 10.60 -2.93 11.03
CA ARG A 170 10.53 -1.77 10.15
C ARG A 170 10.81 -0.44 10.84
N LEU A 171 10.48 -0.30 12.12
CA LEU A 171 10.77 0.90 12.91
C LEU A 171 12.27 1.16 13.12
N SER A 172 13.14 0.22 12.74
CA SER A 172 14.57 0.51 12.59
C SER A 172 14.83 1.59 11.53
N PHE A 173 13.90 1.84 10.59
CA PHE A 173 14.02 2.78 9.47
C PHE A 173 15.27 2.59 8.60
N ASP A 174 15.91 1.42 8.69
CA ASP A 174 17.15 1.12 7.99
C ASP A 174 16.89 0.42 6.65
N SER A 175 15.62 0.17 6.30
CA SER A 175 15.32 -0.45 5.02
C SER A 175 15.64 0.53 3.87
N PRO A 176 16.21 0.06 2.76
CA PRO A 176 16.50 0.91 1.60
C PRO A 176 15.26 1.63 1.05
N LEU A 177 14.06 1.06 1.23
CA LEU A 177 12.81 1.68 0.79
C LEU A 177 12.42 2.88 1.68
N ASP A 178 12.64 2.79 2.98
CA ASP A 178 12.34 3.89 3.92
C ASP A 178 13.30 5.06 3.71
N VAL A 179 14.58 4.78 3.44
CA VAL A 179 15.58 5.80 3.07
C VAL A 179 15.17 6.49 1.76
N ARG A 180 14.77 5.71 0.75
CA ARG A 180 14.32 6.26 -0.55
C ARG A 180 13.10 7.15 -0.37
N PHE A 181 12.08 6.68 0.34
CA PHE A 181 10.86 7.47 0.54
C PHE A 181 11.14 8.78 1.28
N ARG A 182 11.95 8.77 2.35
CA ARG A 182 12.33 10.01 3.03
C ARG A 182 13.04 10.97 2.11
N SER A 183 13.94 10.48 1.25
CA SER A 183 14.61 11.30 0.25
C SER A 183 13.60 11.92 -0.73
N ASP A 184 12.64 11.13 -1.23
CA ASP A 184 11.63 11.60 -2.18
C ASP A 184 10.65 12.59 -1.50
N ALA A 185 10.22 12.31 -0.27
CA ALA A 185 9.29 13.15 0.50
C ALA A 185 9.91 14.48 0.96
N LEU A 186 11.23 14.53 1.17
CA LEU A 186 11.95 15.78 1.44
C LEU A 186 12.09 16.65 0.19
N GLY A 187 12.16 16.02 -0.99
CA GLY A 187 12.39 16.69 -2.27
C GLY A 187 11.13 17.13 -3.00
N SER A 188 9.98 16.52 -2.70
CA SER A 188 8.75 16.66 -3.50
C SER A 188 7.49 16.78 -2.66
N THR A 189 6.40 17.25 -3.28
CA THR A 189 5.08 17.28 -2.62
C THR A 189 4.52 15.86 -2.47
N VAL A 190 4.14 15.44 -1.26
CA VAL A 190 3.53 14.11 -1.05
C VAL A 190 2.00 14.22 -1.02
N LEU A 191 1.33 13.41 -1.85
CA LEU A 191 -0.12 13.26 -1.87
C LEU A 191 -0.53 11.89 -1.33
N PHE A 192 -1.26 11.85 -0.21
CA PHE A 192 -1.82 10.62 0.34
C PHE A 192 -3.27 10.42 -0.14
N ILE A 193 -3.59 9.25 -0.68
CA ILE A 193 -4.96 8.85 -1.06
C ILE A 193 -5.31 7.47 -0.52
N GLY A 194 -6.58 7.26 -0.18
CA GLY A 194 -7.05 5.97 0.33
C GLY A 194 -6.55 5.60 1.73
N TYR A 195 -6.14 6.60 2.51
CA TYR A 195 -5.69 6.42 3.89
C TYR A 195 -6.69 6.94 4.91
N SER A 196 -6.73 6.28 6.07
CA SER A 196 -7.36 6.84 7.27
C SER A 196 -6.29 7.53 8.13
N LEU A 197 -6.60 8.67 8.74
CA LEU A 197 -5.71 9.32 9.73
C LEU A 197 -5.39 8.44 10.95
N SER A 198 -6.16 7.37 11.15
CA SER A 198 -5.92 6.37 12.19
C SER A 198 -4.98 5.24 11.77
N ASP A 199 -4.55 5.21 10.51
CA ASP A 199 -3.66 4.18 10.00
C ASP A 199 -2.27 4.33 10.64
N LEU A 200 -1.80 3.27 11.31
CA LEU A 200 -0.51 3.23 11.96
C LEU A 200 0.61 3.48 10.95
N ASN A 201 0.43 3.09 9.69
CA ASN A 201 1.41 3.32 8.62
C ASN A 201 1.73 4.82 8.47
N ILE A 202 0.73 5.70 8.53
CA ILE A 202 0.96 7.15 8.45
C ILE A 202 1.74 7.68 9.66
N ARG A 203 1.55 7.07 10.84
CA ARG A 203 2.26 7.47 12.06
C ARG A 203 3.71 7.00 12.10
N LEU A 204 4.03 5.96 11.32
CA LEU A 204 5.36 5.36 11.24
C LEU A 204 6.15 5.86 10.03
N LEU A 205 5.56 6.69 9.16
CA LEU A 205 6.22 7.36 8.02
C LEU A 205 6.77 8.73 8.43
#